data_AF-A0A5B9DJ05-F1
#
_entry.id   AF-A0A5B9DJ05-F1
#
_cell.length_a   1.000
_cell.length_b   1.000
_cell.length_c   1.000
_cell.angle_alpha   90.00
_cell.angle_beta   90.00
_cell.angle_gamma   90.00
#
_symmetry.space_group_name_H-M   'P 1'
#
loop_
_entity.id
_entity.type
_entity.pdbx_description
1 polymer ?
#
loop_
_entity_poly.entity_id
_entity_poly.type
_entity_poly.pdbx_seq_one_letter_code
_entity_poly.pdbx_strand_id
1 'polypeptide(L)'
;MVEKFFALRQPHLASILGVTICVFLIISGSAHFFHAYQPPGDPKGSFAGFHYIAERRFADIEAAEMTRRVNEGELGYVTRINEMVHQSTYHCNPTDYSLSAVEFATSRLMKVLGFRFDWRQGLFGERMLCGFCHQRAIILARVLESNGIPAAAFGLNGHVVTLVQLEGGEYLVDPDFGALPYRYDVDDRSLRAGFDASYANVGFDDMDNIFEMVASREDNELYYSPEYLDGIQVNREILFSLAPYVAAIFIVFGMIGLSAFLLNNGSRAWRARSDDNIAAGAQE
;
A
#
# COMPACT_ATOMS: atom_id res chain seq x y z
N MET A 1 40.05 -28.41 -33.14
CA MET A 1 40.70 -27.62 -32.06
C MET A 1 39.71 -26.69 -31.34
N VAL A 2 38.50 -26.44 -31.86
CA VAL A 2 37.49 -25.53 -31.26
C VAL A 2 36.55 -26.24 -30.24
N GLU A 3 36.32 -27.55 -30.35
CA GLU A 3 35.42 -28.28 -29.42
C GLU A 3 35.99 -28.47 -28.00
N LYS A 4 37.31 -28.48 -27.83
CA LYS A 4 37.92 -28.63 -26.49
C LYS A 4 37.85 -27.36 -25.64
N PHE A 5 37.53 -26.21 -26.22
CA PHE A 5 37.43 -24.94 -25.48
C PHE A 5 36.06 -24.71 -24.84
N PHE A 6 35.00 -25.36 -25.34
CA PHE A 6 33.65 -25.25 -24.77
C PHE A 6 33.39 -26.20 -23.59
N ALA A 7 34.11 -27.32 -23.51
CA ALA A 7 33.89 -28.34 -22.48
C ALA A 7 34.49 -27.98 -21.10
N LEU A 8 35.45 -27.06 -21.01
CA LEU A 8 36.22 -26.78 -19.78
C LEU A 8 35.76 -25.55 -18.98
N ARG A 9 34.69 -24.84 -19.40
CA ARG A 9 34.22 -23.61 -18.73
C ARG A 9 32.81 -23.66 -18.12
N GLN A 10 32.05 -24.72 -18.32
CA GLN A 10 30.63 -24.76 -17.89
C GLN A 10 30.33 -25.13 -16.41
N PRO A 11 31.08 -26.00 -15.70
CA PRO A 11 30.65 -26.43 -14.36
C PRO A 11 30.78 -25.33 -13.30
N HIS A 12 31.74 -24.42 -13.48
CA HIS A 12 31.94 -23.28 -12.57
C HIS A 12 30.82 -22.24 -12.70
N LEU A 13 30.38 -21.94 -13.92
CA LEU A 13 29.27 -20.99 -14.16
C LEU A 13 27.95 -21.49 -13.58
N ALA A 14 27.62 -22.78 -13.75
CA ALA A 14 26.41 -23.37 -13.18
C ALA A 14 26.43 -23.36 -11.63
N SER A 15 27.60 -23.58 -11.03
CA SER A 15 27.77 -23.56 -9.57
C SER A 15 27.66 -22.14 -9.00
N ILE A 16 28.25 -21.14 -9.67
CA ILE A 16 28.13 -19.73 -9.30
C ILE A 16 26.67 -19.29 -9.41
N LEU A 17 25.98 -19.63 -10.51
CA LEU A 17 24.58 -19.29 -10.69
C LEU A 17 23.67 -19.92 -9.62
N GLY A 18 23.90 -21.19 -9.29
CA GLY A 18 23.13 -21.89 -8.25
C GLY A 18 23.29 -21.27 -6.86
N VAL A 19 24.53 -20.93 -6.48
CA VAL A 19 24.80 -20.22 -5.22
C VAL A 19 24.13 -18.84 -5.21
N THR A 20 24.25 -18.09 -6.31
CA THR A 20 23.61 -16.76 -6.45
C THR A 20 22.10 -16.84 -6.28
N ILE A 21 21.44 -17.84 -6.87
CA ILE A 21 19.99 -18.05 -6.70
C ILE A 21 19.65 -18.34 -5.24
N CYS A 22 20.39 -19.22 -4.57
CA CYS A 22 20.14 -19.57 -3.17
C CYS A 22 20.30 -18.35 -2.26
N VAL A 23 21.37 -17.57 -2.45
CA VAL A 23 21.63 -16.33 -1.72
C VAL A 23 20.53 -15.30 -1.99
N PHE A 24 20.11 -15.14 -3.24
CA PHE A 24 19.01 -14.26 -3.61
C PHE A 24 17.70 -14.63 -2.92
N LEU A 25 17.37 -15.93 -2.84
CA LEU A 25 16.16 -16.39 -2.14
C LEU A 25 16.21 -16.06 -0.64
N ILE A 26 17.35 -16.31 0.01
CA ILE A 26 17.54 -15.97 1.43
C ILE A 26 17.38 -14.46 1.64
N ILE A 27 18.13 -13.64 0.88
CA ILE A 27 18.09 -12.18 1.00
C ILE A 27 16.67 -11.64 0.74
N SER A 28 16.01 -12.09 -0.33
CA SER A 28 14.66 -11.63 -0.68
C SER A 28 13.64 -12.02 0.39
N GLY A 29 13.70 -13.27 0.88
CA GLY A 29 12.81 -13.74 1.94
C GLY A 29 13.06 -13.02 3.27
N SER A 30 14.32 -12.77 3.65
CA SER A 30 14.63 -11.99 4.84
C SER A 30 14.21 -10.53 4.71
N ALA A 31 14.47 -9.89 3.58
CA ALA A 31 14.14 -8.49 3.33
C ALA A 31 12.63 -8.21 3.44
N HIS A 32 11.77 -9.19 3.09
CA HIS A 32 10.32 -9.08 3.25
C HIS A 32 9.91 -8.75 4.69
N PHE A 33 10.53 -9.36 5.70
CA PHE A 33 10.19 -9.13 7.12
C PHE A 33 10.62 -7.75 7.65
N PHE A 34 11.48 -7.04 6.91
CA PHE A 34 11.95 -5.70 7.24
C PHE A 34 11.41 -4.63 6.27
N HIS A 35 10.55 -5.03 5.34
CA HIS A 35 10.02 -4.13 4.32
C HIS A 35 8.97 -3.20 4.93
N ALA A 36 9.23 -1.88 4.87
CA ALA A 36 8.23 -0.88 5.20
C ALA A 36 7.36 -0.61 3.95
N TYR A 37 6.06 -0.88 4.07
CA TYR A 37 5.09 -0.68 2.99
C TYR A 37 4.92 0.77 2.58
N GLN A 38 4.92 1.63 3.60
CA GLN A 38 4.78 3.06 3.49
C GLN A 38 5.79 3.71 4.45
N PRO A 39 6.46 4.78 4.02
CA PRO A 39 7.35 5.51 4.90
C PRO A 39 6.54 6.19 6.02
N PRO A 40 7.17 6.55 7.15
CA PRO A 40 6.59 7.58 8.01
C PRO A 40 6.52 8.89 7.21
N GLY A 41 5.41 9.63 7.34
CA GLY A 41 5.29 10.95 6.69
C GLY A 41 6.37 11.92 7.16
N ASP A 42 6.61 13.00 6.40
CA ASP A 42 7.66 13.98 6.68
C ASP A 42 7.17 15.06 7.66
N PRO A 43 7.61 15.08 8.93
CA PRO A 43 7.21 16.09 9.91
C PRO A 43 7.75 17.48 9.59
N LYS A 44 8.71 17.60 8.66
CA LYS A 44 9.18 18.88 8.17
C LYS A 44 8.24 19.48 7.13
N GLY A 45 7.32 18.69 6.58
CA GLY A 45 6.20 19.20 5.80
C GLY A 45 5.29 20.04 6.68
N SER A 46 4.85 21.20 6.19
CA SER A 46 4.20 22.23 7.01
C SER A 46 2.75 21.93 7.40
N PHE A 47 2.18 20.81 6.92
CA PHE A 47 0.74 20.54 7.05
C PHE A 47 0.48 19.14 7.60
N ALA A 48 0.03 19.09 8.85
CA ALA A 48 -0.37 17.87 9.53
C ALA A 48 -1.60 17.25 8.83
N GLY A 49 -1.68 15.92 8.77
CA GLY A 49 -2.74 15.22 8.04
C GLY A 49 -2.57 15.17 6.51
N PHE A 50 -1.67 15.99 5.94
CA PHE A 50 -1.26 15.87 4.53
C PHE A 50 0.18 15.37 4.39
N HIS A 51 1.14 15.89 5.14
CA HIS A 51 2.54 15.46 5.06
C HIS A 51 2.91 14.38 6.07
N TYR A 52 2.25 14.36 7.22
CA TYR A 52 2.50 13.42 8.31
C TYR A 52 1.25 13.22 9.16
N ILE A 53 1.21 12.09 9.90
CA ILE A 53 0.13 11.78 10.85
C ILE A 53 0.26 12.71 12.06
N ALA A 54 -0.79 13.50 12.34
CA ALA A 54 -0.77 14.51 13.38
C ALA A 54 -0.97 13.92 14.78
N GLU A 55 -1.84 12.93 14.88
CA GLU A 55 -2.25 12.31 16.14
C GLU A 55 -1.74 10.87 16.24
N ARG A 56 -2.63 9.91 16.03
CA ARG A 56 -2.36 8.46 16.04
C ARG A 56 -2.79 7.86 14.71
N ARG A 57 -2.25 6.68 14.38
CA ARG A 57 -2.59 5.99 13.14
C ARG A 57 -4.07 5.60 13.17
N PHE A 58 -4.70 5.60 12.00
CA PHE A 58 -6.10 5.19 11.87
C PHE A 58 -6.36 3.79 12.45
N ALA A 59 -5.39 2.88 12.32
CA ALA A 59 -5.43 1.53 12.88
C ALA A 59 -5.45 1.47 14.42
N ASP A 60 -5.00 2.52 15.10
CA ASP A 60 -4.93 2.60 16.56
C ASP A 60 -6.16 3.33 17.15
N ILE A 61 -7.17 3.62 16.32
CA ILE A 61 -8.41 4.26 16.74
C ILE A 61 -9.43 3.19 17.11
N GLU A 62 -9.94 3.26 18.33
CA GLU A 62 -10.93 2.30 18.81
C GLU A 62 -12.26 2.50 18.08
N ALA A 63 -12.94 1.40 17.75
CA ALA A 63 -14.23 1.44 17.03
C ALA A 63 -15.28 2.30 17.76
N ALA A 64 -15.26 2.32 19.10
CA ALA A 64 -16.14 3.16 19.91
C ALA A 64 -15.96 4.66 19.63
N GLU A 65 -14.75 5.10 19.27
CA GLU A 65 -14.47 6.50 18.96
C GLU A 65 -14.97 6.89 17.58
N MET A 66 -15.12 5.91 16.68
CA MET A 66 -15.73 6.10 15.37
C MET A 66 -17.27 6.15 15.46
N THR A 67 -17.87 5.81 16.60
CA THR A 67 -19.33 5.88 16.76
C THR A 67 -19.81 7.30 17.04
N ARG A 68 -21.05 7.59 16.61
CA ARG A 68 -21.71 8.87 16.86
C ARG A 68 -21.99 9.06 18.35
N ARG A 69 -21.67 10.24 18.90
CA ARG A 69 -21.91 10.55 20.32
C ARG A 69 -23.38 10.89 20.55
N VAL A 70 -23.89 10.64 21.77
CA VAL A 70 -25.32 10.76 22.13
C VAL A 70 -25.95 12.13 21.80
N ASN A 71 -25.19 13.22 21.85
CA ASN A 71 -25.67 14.59 21.59
C ASN A 71 -25.01 15.23 20.36
N GLU A 72 -24.43 14.44 19.47
CA GLU A 72 -23.74 14.94 18.29
C GLU A 72 -24.70 14.96 17.10
N GLY A 73 -24.91 16.12 16.48
CA GLY A 73 -25.67 16.23 15.23
C GLY A 73 -24.94 15.54 14.07
N GLU A 74 -25.65 15.20 12.99
CA GLU A 74 -25.04 14.46 11.86
C GLU A 74 -23.87 15.22 11.24
N LEU A 75 -24.03 16.52 10.99
CA LEU A 75 -22.97 17.36 10.46
C LEU A 75 -21.74 17.42 11.40
N GLY A 76 -21.98 17.47 12.72
CA GLY A 76 -20.92 17.44 13.72
C GLY A 76 -20.18 16.10 13.74
N TYR A 77 -20.92 15.01 13.64
CA TYR A 77 -20.38 13.66 13.52
C TYR A 77 -19.51 13.51 12.27
N VAL A 78 -20.03 13.89 11.10
CA VAL A 78 -19.29 13.85 9.82
C VAL A 78 -18.02 14.69 9.90
N THR A 79 -18.11 15.90 10.45
CA THR A 79 -16.96 16.79 10.63
C THR A 79 -15.87 16.13 11.47
N ARG A 80 -16.25 15.52 12.60
CA ARG A 80 -15.29 14.86 13.49
C ARG A 80 -14.64 13.63 12.85
N ILE A 81 -15.41 12.79 12.16
CA ILE A 81 -14.85 11.62 11.49
C ILE A 81 -13.97 12.03 10.31
N ASN A 82 -14.33 13.09 9.58
CA ASN A 82 -13.47 13.67 8.54
C ASN A 82 -12.12 14.11 9.11
N GLU A 83 -12.13 14.89 10.20
CA GLU A 83 -10.92 15.33 10.89
C GLU A 83 -10.10 14.14 11.39
N MET A 84 -10.77 13.13 11.96
CA MET A 84 -10.14 11.89 12.41
C MET A 84 -9.41 11.17 11.27
N VAL A 85 -10.07 10.94 10.12
CA VAL A 85 -9.42 10.33 8.95
C VAL A 85 -8.28 11.20 8.45
N HIS A 86 -8.49 12.52 8.43
CA HIS A 86 -7.52 13.48 7.95
C HIS A 86 -6.23 13.47 8.78
N GLN A 87 -6.35 13.48 10.11
CA GLN A 87 -5.22 13.58 11.03
C GLN A 87 -4.55 12.25 11.34
N SER A 88 -5.25 11.13 11.10
CA SER A 88 -4.76 9.77 11.38
C SER A 88 -4.10 9.07 10.19
N THR A 89 -4.10 9.74 9.03
CA THR A 89 -3.39 9.36 7.81
C THR A 89 -2.69 10.59 7.21
N TYR A 90 -1.83 10.41 6.21
CA TYR A 90 -1.28 11.53 5.42
C TYR A 90 -1.46 11.29 3.91
N HIS A 91 -1.27 12.30 3.07
CA HIS A 91 -1.41 12.16 1.62
C HIS A 91 -0.21 11.40 1.04
N CYS A 92 -0.43 10.30 0.33
CA CYS A 92 0.67 9.54 -0.26
C CYS A 92 1.33 10.31 -1.42
N ASN A 93 2.66 10.39 -1.44
CA ASN A 93 3.36 10.57 -2.71
C ASN A 93 3.28 9.28 -3.54
N PRO A 94 3.35 9.35 -4.89
CA PRO A 94 3.36 8.16 -5.75
C PRO A 94 4.46 7.13 -5.41
N THR A 95 5.54 7.57 -4.76
CA THR A 95 6.66 6.73 -4.32
C THR A 95 6.51 6.16 -2.90
N ASP A 96 5.51 6.62 -2.14
CA ASP A 96 5.31 6.24 -0.73
C ASP A 96 4.66 4.86 -0.57
N TYR A 97 4.39 4.17 -1.67
CA TYR A 97 3.89 2.80 -1.65
C TYR A 97 4.80 1.86 -2.44
N SER A 98 5.23 0.78 -1.80
CA SER A 98 5.98 -0.27 -2.48
C SER A 98 5.68 -1.66 -1.94
N LEU A 99 5.71 -2.65 -2.83
CA LEU A 99 5.67 -4.07 -2.48
C LEU A 99 7.09 -4.61 -2.32
N SER A 100 7.28 -5.52 -1.36
CA SER A 100 8.48 -6.34 -1.31
C SER A 100 8.57 -7.27 -2.54
N ALA A 101 9.76 -7.76 -2.85
CA ALA A 101 9.96 -8.72 -3.94
C ALA A 101 9.11 -9.99 -3.77
N VAL A 102 8.91 -10.44 -2.52
CA VAL A 102 8.09 -11.61 -2.20
C VAL A 102 6.61 -11.34 -2.49
N GLU A 103 6.08 -10.18 -2.13
CA GLU A 103 4.69 -9.82 -2.41
C GLU A 103 4.45 -9.58 -3.89
N PHE A 104 5.42 -8.98 -4.58
CA PHE A 104 5.37 -8.86 -6.02
C PHE A 104 5.30 -10.25 -6.68
N ALA A 105 6.16 -11.19 -6.28
CA ALA A 105 6.13 -12.56 -6.79
C ALA A 105 4.81 -13.29 -6.43
N THR A 106 4.35 -13.15 -5.19
CA THR A 106 3.13 -13.81 -4.69
C THR A 106 1.89 -13.25 -5.39
N SER A 107 1.79 -11.93 -5.59
CA SER A 107 0.68 -11.31 -6.32
C SER A 107 0.64 -11.75 -7.78
N ARG A 108 1.79 -11.98 -8.42
CA ARG A 108 1.87 -12.55 -9.78
C ARG A 108 1.35 -13.98 -9.82
N LEU A 109 1.73 -14.81 -8.85
CA LEU A 109 1.22 -16.18 -8.74
C LEU A 109 -0.29 -16.19 -8.49
N MET A 110 -0.77 -15.41 -7.53
CA MET A 110 -2.20 -15.30 -7.21
C MET A 110 -3.01 -14.77 -8.40
N LYS A 111 -2.45 -13.86 -9.22
CA LYS A 111 -3.11 -13.40 -10.45
C LYS A 111 -3.35 -14.54 -11.44
N VAL A 112 -2.44 -15.51 -11.54
CA VAL A 112 -2.66 -16.73 -12.36
C VAL A 112 -3.81 -17.57 -11.81
N LEU A 113 -4.03 -17.54 -10.50
CA LEU A 113 -5.14 -18.20 -9.81
C LEU A 113 -6.45 -17.40 -9.85
N GLY A 114 -6.50 -16.27 -10.57
CA GLY A 114 -7.71 -15.47 -10.77
C GLY A 114 -7.90 -14.29 -9.81
N PHE A 115 -6.96 -14.04 -8.90
CA PHE A 115 -7.03 -12.90 -7.97
C PHE A 115 -6.76 -11.56 -8.67
N ARG A 116 -7.39 -10.48 -8.18
CA ARG A 116 -7.27 -9.11 -8.73
C ARG A 116 -6.77 -8.15 -7.65
N PHE A 117 -5.72 -7.38 -7.95
CA PHE A 117 -5.00 -6.59 -6.94
C PHE A 117 -5.01 -5.07 -7.15
N ASP A 118 -5.55 -4.57 -8.28
CA ASP A 118 -5.43 -3.20 -8.79
C ASP A 118 -4.67 -2.21 -7.88
N TRP A 119 -3.34 -2.18 -8.01
CA TRP A 119 -2.46 -1.42 -7.11
C TRP A 119 -2.65 0.10 -7.21
N ARG A 120 -3.37 0.61 -8.22
CA ARG A 120 -3.75 2.03 -8.30
C ARG A 120 -4.67 2.44 -7.14
N GLN A 121 -5.38 1.46 -6.57
CA GLN A 121 -6.26 1.66 -5.42
C GLN A 121 -5.50 1.69 -4.06
N GLY A 122 -4.16 1.79 -4.05
CA GLY A 122 -3.30 1.93 -2.85
C GLY A 122 -3.39 0.82 -1.79
N LEU A 123 -3.19 1.13 -0.50
CA LEU A 123 -3.45 0.23 0.65
C LEU A 123 -4.69 0.62 1.45
N PHE A 124 -5.54 -0.33 1.83
CA PHE A 124 -6.68 -0.09 2.73
C PHE A 124 -6.43 -0.70 4.11
N GLY A 125 -7.09 -0.15 5.14
CA GLY A 125 -7.20 -0.77 6.46
C GLY A 125 -6.02 -0.49 7.40
N GLU A 126 -5.75 -1.42 8.32
CA GLU A 126 -4.83 -1.25 9.46
C GLU A 126 -3.37 -0.98 9.07
N ARG A 127 -2.99 -1.27 7.83
CA ARG A 127 -1.62 -1.06 7.31
C ARG A 127 -1.42 0.32 6.71
N MET A 128 -2.48 1.12 6.61
CA MET A 128 -2.45 2.42 5.96
C MET A 128 -1.93 3.50 6.90
N LEU A 129 -0.79 4.08 6.54
CA LEU A 129 -0.21 5.30 7.10
C LEU A 129 -0.50 6.50 6.20
N CYS A 130 -0.31 6.32 4.89
CA CYS A 130 -0.67 7.31 3.87
C CYS A 130 -1.80 6.80 2.99
N GLY A 131 -2.57 7.73 2.43
CA GLY A 131 -3.57 7.48 1.41
C GLY A 131 -3.53 8.49 0.29
N PHE A 132 -3.84 8.04 -0.93
CA PHE A 132 -4.32 8.95 -1.96
C PHE A 132 -5.72 9.48 -1.61
N CYS A 133 -6.14 10.56 -2.26
CA CYS A 133 -7.45 11.20 -2.03
C CYS A 133 -8.61 10.19 -2.03
N HIS A 134 -8.65 9.29 -3.01
CA HIS A 134 -9.69 8.26 -3.10
C HIS A 134 -9.70 7.29 -1.93
N GLN A 135 -8.55 6.94 -1.39
CA GLN A 135 -8.49 5.97 -0.29
C GLN A 135 -9.02 6.56 1.01
N ARG A 136 -8.71 7.84 1.26
CA ARG A 136 -9.18 8.59 2.42
C ARG A 136 -10.69 8.81 2.31
N ALA A 137 -11.18 9.14 1.10
CA ALA A 137 -12.60 9.24 0.82
C ALA A 137 -13.36 7.91 1.04
N ILE A 138 -12.79 6.78 0.62
CA ILE A 138 -13.37 5.44 0.84
C ILE A 138 -13.41 5.10 2.33
N ILE A 139 -12.35 5.40 3.08
CA ILE A 139 -12.33 5.15 4.54
C ILE A 139 -13.40 5.98 5.22
N LEU A 140 -13.48 7.27 4.93
CA LEU A 140 -14.50 8.15 5.50
C LEU A 140 -15.90 7.62 5.16
N ALA A 141 -16.18 7.29 3.89
CA ALA A 141 -17.46 6.74 3.46
C ALA A 141 -17.85 5.50 4.27
N ARG A 142 -16.94 4.51 4.40
CA ARG A 142 -17.21 3.27 5.13
C ARG A 142 -17.46 3.48 6.63
N VAL A 143 -16.72 4.39 7.27
CA VAL A 143 -16.97 4.73 8.68
C VAL A 143 -18.34 5.40 8.84
N LEU A 144 -18.72 6.27 7.93
CA LEU A 144 -20.04 6.92 7.95
C LEU A 144 -21.17 5.91 7.69
N GLU A 145 -21.04 5.07 6.67
CA GLU A 145 -22.03 4.04 6.31
C GLU A 145 -22.24 3.02 7.44
N SER A 146 -21.16 2.53 8.05
CA SER A 146 -21.24 1.61 9.20
C SER A 146 -21.91 2.22 10.44
N ASN A 147 -22.04 3.55 10.48
CA ASN A 147 -22.72 4.31 11.52
C ASN A 147 -24.06 4.91 11.05
N GLY A 148 -24.60 4.43 9.94
CA GLY A 148 -25.95 4.77 9.47
C GLY A 148 -26.07 6.08 8.70
N ILE A 149 -24.96 6.71 8.31
CA ILE A 149 -24.95 7.88 7.44
C ILE A 149 -24.67 7.41 6.01
N PRO A 150 -25.60 7.55 5.04
CA PRO A 150 -25.34 7.18 3.66
C PRO A 150 -24.21 8.03 3.09
N ALA A 151 -23.13 7.37 2.66
CA ALA A 151 -21.95 8.04 2.14
C ALA A 151 -21.26 7.17 1.08
N ALA A 152 -20.60 7.80 0.12
CA ALA A 152 -19.83 7.09 -0.89
C ALA A 152 -18.61 7.90 -1.31
N ALA A 153 -17.56 7.21 -1.78
CA ALA A 153 -16.48 7.89 -2.48
C ALA A 153 -17.01 8.46 -3.80
N PHE A 154 -16.66 9.70 -4.10
CA PHE A 154 -17.21 10.48 -5.20
C PHE A 154 -16.07 11.09 -6.01
N GLY A 155 -15.97 10.64 -7.26
CA GLY A 155 -14.99 11.09 -8.21
C GLY A 155 -15.36 12.46 -8.76
N LEU A 156 -14.39 13.35 -8.71
CA LEU A 156 -14.36 14.64 -9.38
C LEU A 156 -13.32 14.58 -10.51
N ASN A 157 -13.26 15.63 -11.33
CA ASN A 157 -12.28 15.72 -12.42
C ASN A 157 -10.82 15.81 -11.92
N GLY A 158 -10.22 14.68 -11.56
CA GLY A 158 -8.84 14.59 -11.06
C GLY A 158 -8.69 14.51 -9.54
N HIS A 159 -9.80 14.49 -8.79
CA HIS A 159 -9.80 14.38 -7.33
C HIS A 159 -10.92 13.46 -6.85
N VAL A 160 -10.85 12.97 -5.61
CA VAL A 160 -11.90 12.11 -5.03
C VAL A 160 -12.18 12.54 -3.60
N VAL A 161 -13.45 12.79 -3.33
CA VAL A 161 -13.98 13.24 -2.03
C VAL A 161 -15.06 12.26 -1.56
N THR A 162 -15.65 12.50 -0.39
CA THR A 162 -16.81 11.74 0.07
C THR A 162 -18.10 12.52 -0.15
N LEU A 163 -19.03 11.94 -0.89
CA LEU A 163 -20.42 12.40 -0.97
C LEU A 163 -21.20 11.83 0.21
N VAL A 164 -21.90 12.69 0.95
CA VAL A 164 -22.65 12.31 2.16
C VAL A 164 -24.09 12.80 2.04
N GLN A 165 -25.05 11.93 2.32
CA GLN A 165 -26.46 12.30 2.42
C GLN A 165 -26.81 12.64 3.86
N LEU A 166 -27.16 13.90 4.13
CA LEU A 166 -27.58 14.38 5.44
C LEU A 166 -29.01 14.92 5.40
N GLU A 167 -29.59 15.17 6.57
CA GLU A 167 -30.82 15.96 6.64
C GLU A 167 -30.60 17.33 5.96
N GLY A 168 -31.36 17.58 4.89
CA GLY A 168 -31.34 18.84 4.15
C GLY A 168 -30.56 18.85 2.84
N GLY A 169 -29.84 17.78 2.48
CA GLY A 169 -29.24 17.67 1.15
C GLY A 169 -28.01 16.77 1.04
N GLU A 170 -27.37 16.85 -0.13
CA GLU A 170 -26.07 16.24 -0.41
C GLU A 170 -24.93 17.16 0.03
N TYR A 171 -23.91 16.58 0.66
CA TYR A 171 -22.72 17.29 1.12
C TYR A 171 -21.46 16.64 0.53
N LEU A 172 -20.48 17.46 0.16
CA LEU A 172 -19.13 16.98 -0.10
C LEU A 172 -18.27 17.17 1.15
N VAL A 173 -17.41 16.19 1.39
CA VAL A 173 -16.46 16.16 2.50
C VAL A 173 -15.10 15.71 1.98
N ASP A 174 -14.07 16.50 2.23
CA ASP A 174 -12.73 16.24 1.73
C ASP A 174 -11.78 15.81 2.86
N PRO A 175 -11.56 14.50 3.05
CA PRO A 175 -10.62 14.01 4.04
C PRO A 175 -9.16 14.15 3.62
N ASP A 176 -8.86 14.42 2.34
CA ASP A 176 -7.49 14.62 1.87
C ASP A 176 -6.93 15.93 2.42
N PHE A 177 -7.72 16.99 2.33
CA PHE A 177 -7.37 18.31 2.86
C PHE A 177 -7.91 18.59 4.27
N GLY A 178 -8.82 17.76 4.77
CA GLY A 178 -9.46 17.99 6.07
C GLY A 178 -10.48 19.13 6.03
N ALA A 179 -11.04 19.41 4.86
CA ALA A 179 -11.97 20.50 4.65
C ALA A 179 -13.34 20.19 5.29
N LEU A 180 -14.01 21.20 5.84
CA LEU A 180 -15.29 21.01 6.52
C LEU A 180 -16.40 20.58 5.53
N PRO A 181 -17.43 19.83 5.94
CA PRO A 181 -18.53 19.49 5.04
C PRO A 181 -19.25 20.72 4.48
N TYR A 182 -19.56 20.73 3.18
CA TYR A 182 -20.34 21.79 2.53
C TYR A 182 -21.38 21.22 1.57
N ARG A 183 -22.47 21.97 1.36
CA ARG A 183 -23.58 21.52 0.52
C ARG A 183 -23.18 21.45 -0.96
N TYR A 184 -23.53 20.34 -1.59
CA TYR A 184 -23.28 20.07 -3.00
C TYR A 184 -24.49 20.34 -3.88
N ASP A 185 -25.69 20.05 -3.39
CA ASP A 185 -26.97 20.14 -4.10
C ASP A 185 -27.55 21.57 -4.18
N VAL A 186 -26.69 22.54 -4.51
CA VAL A 186 -27.02 23.97 -4.51
C VAL A 186 -26.59 24.65 -5.82
N ASP A 187 -27.01 25.91 -6.02
CA ASP A 187 -26.55 26.72 -7.14
C ASP A 187 -25.04 27.05 -7.02
N ASP A 188 -24.39 27.38 -8.14
CA ASP A 188 -22.93 27.56 -8.21
C ASP A 188 -22.40 28.65 -7.27
N ARG A 189 -23.18 29.71 -7.01
CA ARG A 189 -22.77 30.78 -6.09
C ARG A 189 -22.75 30.26 -4.66
N SER A 190 -23.80 29.54 -4.27
CA SER A 190 -23.89 28.91 -2.94
C SER A 190 -22.83 27.83 -2.77
N LEU A 191 -22.56 27.05 -3.82
CA LEU A 191 -21.49 26.04 -3.85
C LEU A 191 -20.12 26.69 -3.61
N ARG A 192 -19.81 27.77 -4.33
CA ARG A 192 -18.55 28.52 -4.15
C ARG A 192 -18.40 29.05 -2.74
N ALA A 193 -19.44 29.70 -2.20
CA ALA A 193 -19.39 30.24 -0.85
C ALA A 193 -19.19 29.14 0.21
N GLY A 194 -19.84 27.98 0.04
CA GLY A 194 -19.65 26.83 0.91
C GLY A 194 -18.24 26.24 0.82
N PHE A 195 -17.71 26.12 -0.40
CA PHE A 195 -16.34 25.68 -0.66
C PHE A 195 -15.31 26.61 -0.01
N ASP A 196 -15.39 27.92 -0.26
CA ASP A 196 -14.45 28.90 0.30
C ASP A 196 -14.46 28.88 1.84
N ALA A 197 -15.64 28.73 2.45
CA ALA A 197 -15.76 28.61 3.91
C ALA A 197 -15.18 27.30 4.45
N SER A 198 -15.38 26.19 3.73
CA SER A 198 -14.87 24.87 4.07
C SER A 198 -13.34 24.80 4.01
N TYR A 199 -12.75 25.46 3.01
CA TYR A 199 -11.31 25.43 2.71
C TYR A 199 -10.54 26.61 3.30
N ALA A 200 -11.18 27.54 4.02
CA ALA A 200 -10.55 28.77 4.51
C ALA A 200 -9.27 28.57 5.34
N ASN A 201 -9.12 27.42 6.01
CA ASN A 201 -7.95 27.08 6.83
C ASN A 201 -7.08 25.96 6.22
N VAL A 202 -7.41 25.50 5.01
CA VAL A 202 -6.60 24.54 4.27
C VAL A 202 -5.43 25.33 3.69
N GLY A 203 -4.22 25.12 4.23
CA GLY A 203 -3.02 25.88 3.92
C GLY A 203 -2.39 25.56 2.55
N PHE A 204 -3.21 25.46 1.50
CA PHE A 204 -2.81 25.14 0.14
C PHE A 204 -3.12 26.29 -0.83
N ASP A 205 -2.20 26.54 -1.75
CA ASP A 205 -2.25 27.74 -2.61
C ASP A 205 -3.17 27.61 -3.84
N ASP A 206 -3.55 26.39 -4.25
CA ASP A 206 -4.27 26.14 -5.51
C ASP A 206 -5.74 25.70 -5.31
N MET A 207 -6.47 26.45 -4.47
CA MET A 207 -7.88 26.14 -4.15
C MET A 207 -8.84 26.41 -5.31
N ASP A 208 -8.51 27.33 -6.21
CA ASP A 208 -9.35 27.61 -7.38
C ASP A 208 -9.40 26.40 -8.34
N ASN A 209 -8.28 25.71 -8.55
CA ASN A 209 -8.24 24.49 -9.35
C ASN A 209 -9.10 23.37 -8.73
N ILE A 210 -9.03 23.17 -7.40
CA ILE A 210 -9.90 22.21 -6.71
C ILE A 210 -11.38 22.60 -6.87
N PHE A 211 -11.71 23.89 -6.78
CA PHE A 211 -13.07 24.36 -7.02
C PHE A 211 -13.54 24.09 -8.45
N GLU A 212 -12.68 24.28 -9.46
CA GLU A 212 -13.00 23.94 -10.86
C GLU A 212 -13.34 22.44 -11.01
N MET A 213 -12.62 21.55 -10.33
CA MET A 213 -12.94 20.12 -10.31
C MET A 213 -14.32 19.84 -9.68
N VAL A 214 -14.66 20.53 -8.59
CA VAL A 214 -15.96 20.41 -7.91
C VAL A 214 -17.10 20.95 -8.77
N ALA A 215 -16.88 22.08 -9.45
CA ALA A 215 -17.87 22.75 -10.29
C ALA A 215 -18.15 22.03 -11.62
N SER A 216 -17.22 21.19 -12.08
CA SER A 216 -17.35 20.39 -13.31
C SER A 216 -18.31 19.18 -13.16
N ARG A 217 -19.54 19.44 -12.69
CA ARG A 217 -20.52 18.42 -12.26
C ARG A 217 -20.87 17.36 -13.30
N GLU A 218 -20.73 17.66 -14.59
CA GLU A 218 -21.07 16.75 -15.69
C GLU A 218 -20.24 15.45 -15.69
N ASP A 219 -19.02 15.52 -15.17
CA ASP A 219 -18.09 14.38 -15.10
C ASP A 219 -18.02 13.74 -13.70
N ASN A 220 -18.80 14.24 -12.74
CA ASN A 220 -18.76 13.77 -11.37
C ASN A 220 -19.59 12.49 -11.20
N GLU A 221 -18.97 11.44 -10.65
CA GLU A 221 -19.60 10.12 -10.52
C GLU A 221 -19.16 9.38 -9.25
N LEU A 222 -19.90 8.33 -8.87
CA LEU A 222 -19.49 7.48 -7.76
C LEU A 222 -18.17 6.77 -8.09
N TYR A 223 -17.21 6.85 -7.17
CA TYR A 223 -15.87 6.31 -7.35
C TYR A 223 -15.84 4.80 -7.08
N TYR A 224 -16.04 4.01 -8.15
CA TYR A 224 -16.19 2.56 -8.12
C TYR A 224 -17.35 2.06 -7.24
N SER A 225 -17.74 0.79 -7.42
CA SER A 225 -18.75 0.17 -6.55
C SER A 225 -18.12 -0.33 -5.24
N PRO A 226 -18.85 -0.33 -4.12
CA PRO A 226 -18.38 -0.92 -2.86
C PRO A 226 -17.90 -2.38 -3.03
N GLU A 227 -18.63 -3.19 -3.81
CA GLU A 227 -18.28 -4.60 -4.05
C GLU A 227 -16.94 -4.75 -4.77
N TYR A 228 -16.63 -3.84 -5.70
CA TYR A 228 -15.34 -3.82 -6.37
C TYR A 228 -14.21 -3.52 -5.37
N LEU A 229 -14.38 -2.48 -4.56
CA LEU A 229 -13.39 -2.04 -3.58
C LEU A 229 -13.16 -3.10 -2.49
N ASP A 230 -14.23 -3.74 -2.01
CA ASP A 230 -14.18 -4.85 -1.07
C ASP A 230 -13.43 -6.04 -1.66
N GLY A 231 -13.72 -6.41 -2.91
CA GLY A 231 -13.01 -7.48 -3.61
C GLY A 231 -11.51 -7.21 -3.74
N ILE A 232 -11.11 -5.97 -4.01
CA ILE A 232 -9.69 -5.58 -4.05
C ILE A 232 -9.06 -5.66 -2.66
N GLN A 233 -9.73 -5.19 -1.61
CA GLN A 233 -9.23 -5.25 -0.25
C GLN A 233 -9.03 -6.70 0.22
N VAL A 234 -10.05 -7.55 0.07
CA VAL A 234 -9.98 -8.97 0.49
C VAL A 234 -8.82 -9.68 -0.19
N ASN A 235 -8.63 -9.47 -1.50
CA ASN A 235 -7.50 -10.08 -2.22
C ASN A 235 -6.16 -9.63 -1.63
N ARG A 236 -6.01 -8.36 -1.25
CA ARG A 236 -4.78 -7.82 -0.64
C ARG A 236 -4.54 -8.40 0.75
N GLU A 237 -5.56 -8.52 1.58
CA GLU A 237 -5.45 -9.16 2.90
C GLU A 237 -4.99 -10.62 2.76
N ILE A 238 -5.50 -11.35 1.77
CA ILE A 238 -5.03 -12.70 1.46
C ILE A 238 -3.56 -12.68 1.01
N LEU A 239 -3.16 -11.75 0.14
CA LEU A 239 -1.76 -11.62 -0.26
C LEU A 239 -0.84 -11.35 0.94
N PHE A 240 -1.18 -10.38 1.78
CA PHE A 240 -0.35 -9.99 2.92
C PHE A 240 -0.32 -11.03 4.02
N SER A 241 -1.36 -11.86 4.15
CA SER A 241 -1.33 -13.02 5.04
C SER A 241 -0.53 -14.19 4.46
N LEU A 242 -0.50 -14.35 3.14
CA LEU A 242 0.25 -15.43 2.48
C LEU A 242 1.75 -15.13 2.31
N ALA A 243 2.10 -13.88 2.02
CA ALA A 243 3.48 -13.47 1.69
C ALA A 243 4.53 -13.85 2.75
N PRO A 244 4.27 -13.78 4.07
CA PRO A 244 5.22 -14.24 5.09
C PRO A 244 5.56 -15.73 4.98
N TYR A 245 4.60 -16.58 4.61
CA TYR A 245 4.84 -18.00 4.39
C TYR A 245 5.70 -18.24 3.14
N VAL A 246 5.44 -17.49 2.06
CA VAL A 246 6.26 -17.56 0.84
C VAL A 246 7.69 -17.07 1.13
N ALA A 247 7.85 -16.02 1.93
CA ALA A 247 9.16 -15.53 2.37
C ALA A 247 9.91 -16.59 3.18
N ALA A 248 9.24 -17.26 4.13
CA ALA A 248 9.83 -18.35 4.90
C ALA A 248 10.26 -19.52 4.01
N ILE A 249 9.43 -19.90 3.03
CA ILE A 249 9.75 -20.91 2.01
C ILE A 249 11.01 -20.51 1.24
N PHE A 250 11.11 -19.25 0.79
CA PHE A 250 12.31 -18.77 0.07
C PHE A 250 13.58 -18.92 0.92
N ILE A 251 13.51 -18.54 2.20
CA ILE A 251 14.64 -18.70 3.13
C ILE A 251 15.03 -20.18 3.27
N VAL A 252 14.06 -21.06 3.55
CA VAL A 252 14.32 -22.49 3.76
C VAL A 252 14.93 -23.15 2.53
N PHE A 253 14.34 -22.94 1.35
CA PHE A 253 14.87 -23.51 0.11
C PHE A 253 16.23 -22.93 -0.28
N GLY A 254 16.45 -21.63 -0.05
CA GLY A 254 17.75 -21.01 -0.24
C GLY A 254 18.82 -21.61 0.67
N MET A 255 18.50 -21.84 1.96
CA MET A 255 19.42 -22.47 2.92
C MET A 255 19.74 -23.92 2.58
N ILE A 256 18.72 -24.71 2.18
CA ILE A 256 18.91 -26.11 1.76
C ILE A 256 19.79 -26.16 0.51
N GLY A 257 19.49 -25.34 -0.50
CA GLY A 257 20.25 -25.29 -1.75
C GLY A 257 21.71 -24.90 -1.50
N LEU A 258 21.94 -23.85 -0.71
CA LEU A 258 23.29 -23.41 -0.36
C LEU A 258 24.08 -24.49 0.39
N SER A 259 23.45 -25.16 1.36
CA SER A 259 24.07 -26.26 2.11
C SER A 259 24.46 -27.42 1.20
N ALA A 260 23.59 -27.81 0.26
CA ALA A 260 23.88 -28.86 -0.72
C ALA A 260 25.06 -28.50 -1.64
N PHE A 261 25.15 -27.23 -2.09
CA PHE A 261 26.28 -26.75 -2.88
C PHE A 261 27.60 -26.79 -2.09
N LEU A 262 27.59 -26.35 -0.83
CA LEU A 262 28.78 -26.36 0.03
C LEU A 262 29.27 -27.79 0.29
N LEU A 263 28.37 -28.73 0.57
CA LEU A 263 28.72 -30.15 0.78
C LEU A 263 29.30 -30.81 -0.49
N ASN A 264 28.72 -30.53 -1.66
CA ASN A 264 29.18 -31.10 -2.93
C ASN A 264 30.56 -30.52 -3.36
N ASN A 265 30.80 -29.23 -3.14
CA ASN A 265 32.08 -28.62 -3.50
C ASN A 265 33.18 -28.90 -2.46
N GLY A 266 32.85 -28.94 -1.16
CA GLY A 266 33.79 -29.31 -0.10
C GLY A 266 34.29 -30.75 -0.23
N SER A 267 33.40 -31.69 -0.59
CA SER A 267 33.78 -33.09 -0.83
C SER A 267 34.67 -33.27 -2.07
N ARG A 268 34.51 -32.46 -3.13
CA ARG A 268 35.42 -32.46 -4.30
C ARG A 268 36.81 -31.92 -3.98
N ALA A 269 36.90 -30.83 -3.22
CA ALA A 269 38.19 -30.28 -2.79
C ALA A 269 38.96 -31.24 -1.88
N TRP A 270 38.25 -31.99 -1.01
CA TRP A 270 38.88 -33.00 -0.15
C TRP A 270 39.39 -34.22 -0.93
N ARG A 271 38.65 -34.70 -1.95
CA ARG A 271 39.10 -35.82 -2.82
C ARG A 271 40.30 -35.45 -3.69
N ALA A 272 40.32 -34.25 -4.28
CA ALA A 272 41.48 -33.80 -5.06
C ALA A 272 42.76 -33.78 -4.19
N ARG A 273 42.64 -33.38 -2.92
CA ARG A 273 43.77 -33.35 -1.98
C ARG A 273 44.20 -34.74 -1.49
N SER A 274 43.30 -35.74 -1.43
CA SER A 274 43.69 -37.11 -1.09
C SER A 274 44.47 -37.77 -2.22
N ASP A 275 44.10 -37.51 -3.46
CA ASP A 275 44.75 -38.11 -4.63
C ASP A 275 46.17 -37.54 -4.84
N ASP A 276 46.37 -36.25 -4.58
CA ASP A 276 47.71 -35.62 -4.61
C ASP A 276 48.64 -36.19 -3.51
N ASN A 277 48.12 -36.51 -2.33
CA ASN A 277 48.89 -37.12 -1.25
C ASN A 277 49.22 -38.60 -1.51
N ILE A 278 48.36 -39.34 -2.21
CA ILE A 278 48.63 -40.73 -2.62
C ILE A 278 49.69 -40.76 -3.73
N ALA A 279 49.63 -39.81 -4.68
CA ALA A 279 50.63 -39.71 -5.74
C ALA A 279 52.03 -39.33 -5.20
N ALA A 280 52.10 -38.48 -4.16
CA ALA A 280 53.35 -38.10 -3.51
C ALA A 280 53.97 -39.23 -2.67
N GLY A 281 53.17 -40.11 -2.07
CA GLY A 281 53.65 -41.25 -1.27
C GLY A 281 54.07 -42.49 -2.09
N ALA A 282 53.85 -42.50 -3.41
CA ALA A 282 54.23 -43.59 -4.30
C ALA A 282 55.55 -43.34 -5.07
N GLN A 283 56.26 -42.25 -4.75
CA GLN A 283 57.56 -41.89 -5.35
C GLN A 283 58.77 -42.04 -4.40
N GLU A 284 58.57 -42.60 -3.20
CA GLU A 284 59.65 -43.10 -2.32
C GLU A 284 59.76 -44.63 -2.41
#